data_AF-A0A966YID7-F1
#
_entry.id   AF-A0A966YID7-F1
#
_cell.length_a   1.000
_cell.length_b   1.000
_cell.length_c   1.000
_cell.angle_alpha   90.00
_cell.angle_beta   90.00
_cell.angle_gamma   90.00
#
_symmetry.space_group_name_H-M   'P 1'
#
loop_
_entity.id
_entity.type
_entity.pdbx_description
1 polymer ?
#
loop_
_entity_poly.entity_id
_entity_poly.type
_entity_poly.pdbx_seq_one_letter_code
_entity_poly.pdbx_strand_id
1 'polypeptide(L)'
;MVEGRQRGWMLAALGMLLVSTDSYFVRLADIDGWTMAFLVSVVSLPVQLVLQKVLEGGDVIGGFRASPRGLATVGILSGVSQVCFITAITRTDVANVVVIVAASPIIAAVVGRVFFGERTNRRTWIAIGITVCGV
;
A
#
# COMPACT_ATOMS: atom_id res chain seq x y z
N MET A 1 -23.95 12.04 12.77
CA MET A 1 -23.15 12.59 11.65
C MET A 1 -21.71 12.73 12.12
N VAL A 2 -20.90 11.66 12.02
CA VAL A 2 -19.48 11.77 12.40
C VAL A 2 -18.73 12.27 11.18
N GLU A 3 -18.17 13.46 11.33
CA GLU A 3 -17.46 14.28 10.37
C GLU A 3 -16.41 13.49 9.58
N GLY A 4 -16.39 13.64 8.26
CA GLY A 4 -15.49 12.90 7.36
C GLY A 4 -14.01 13.00 7.74
N ARG A 5 -13.61 14.08 8.44
CA ARG A 5 -12.23 14.28 8.91
C ARG A 5 -11.85 13.36 10.07
N GLN A 6 -12.72 13.19 11.07
CA GLN A 6 -12.46 12.28 12.21
C GLN A 6 -12.43 10.82 11.76
N ARG A 7 -13.36 10.42 10.88
CA ARG A 7 -13.36 9.08 10.29
C ARG A 7 -12.08 8.82 9.50
N GLY A 8 -11.62 9.80 8.71
CA GLY A 8 -10.35 9.71 7.98
C GLY A 8 -9.15 9.53 8.90
N TRP A 9 -9.07 10.27 10.00
CA TRP A 9 -7.99 10.11 10.99
C TRP A 9 -8.04 8.75 11.68
N MET A 10 -9.23 8.26 12.01
CA MET A 10 -9.41 6.94 12.63
C MET A 10 -8.99 5.81 11.69
N LEU A 11 -9.37 5.89 10.40
CA LEU A 11 -8.96 4.94 9.37
C LEU A 11 -7.45 4.96 9.14
N ALA A 12 -6.84 6.15 9.09
CA ALA A 12 -5.39 6.29 8.95
C ALA A 12 -4.62 5.70 10.15
N ALA A 13 -5.07 5.98 11.37
CA ALA A 13 -4.45 5.46 12.59
C ALA A 13 -4.57 3.94 12.68
N LEU A 14 -5.76 3.38 12.41
CA LEU A 14 -5.98 1.94 12.37
C LEU A 14 -5.15 1.26 11.28
N GLY A 15 -5.09 1.85 10.08
CA GLY A 15 -4.26 1.36 8.98
C GLY A 15 -2.77 1.31 9.35
N MET A 16 -2.25 2.38 9.97
CA MET A 16 -0.84 2.44 10.37
C MET A 16 -0.49 1.38 11.44
N LEU A 17 -1.40 1.13 12.39
CA LEU A 17 -1.22 0.08 13.41
C LEU A 17 -1.17 -1.32 12.79
N LEU A 18 -2.08 -1.61 11.86
CA LEU A 18 -2.12 -2.88 11.16
C LEU A 18 -0.85 -3.10 10.33
N VAL A 19 -0.40 -2.10 9.58
CA VAL A 19 0.83 -2.16 8.77
C VAL A 19 2.07 -2.35 9.64
N SER A 20 2.15 -1.69 10.79
CA SER A 20 3.30 -1.84 11.69
C SER A 20 3.42 -3.27 12.23
N THR A 21 2.27 -3.91 12.51
CA THR A 21 2.22 -5.27 13.06
C THR A 21 2.51 -6.34 12.00
N ASP A 22 2.20 -6.07 10.73
CA ASP A 22 2.41 -6.99 9.61
C ASP A 22 3.86 -7.49 9.50
N SER A 23 4.83 -6.56 9.49
CA SER A 23 6.26 -6.90 9.36
C SER A 23 6.79 -7.79 10.49
N TYR A 24 6.19 -7.70 11.69
CA TYR A 24 6.53 -8.56 12.82
C TYR A 24 6.00 -9.99 12.61
N PHE A 25 4.75 -10.15 12.18
CA PHE A 25 4.17 -11.46 11.89
C PHE A 25 4.86 -12.15 10.72
N VAL A 26 5.26 -11.39 9.70
CA VAL A 26 6.03 -11.91 8.55
C VAL A 26 7.34 -12.57 9.00
N ARG A 27 8.02 -11.98 9.98
CA ARG A 27 9.23 -12.56 10.55
C ARG A 27 8.96 -13.72 11.50
N LEU A 28 7.95 -13.60 12.36
CA LEU A 28 7.61 -14.65 13.34
C LEU A 28 7.21 -15.96 12.67
N ALA A 29 6.64 -15.89 11.46
CA ALA A 29 6.21 -17.07 10.72
C ALA A 29 7.37 -17.97 10.28
N ASP A 30 8.62 -17.47 10.24
CA ASP A 30 9.86 -18.22 9.91
C ASP A 30 9.74 -19.15 8.69
N ILE A 31 8.93 -18.74 7.72
CA ILE A 31 8.67 -19.45 6.46
C ILE A 31 9.40 -18.78 5.32
N ASP A 32 9.71 -19.56 4.29
CA ASP A 32 10.37 -19.05 3.09
C ASP A 32 9.57 -17.88 2.47
N GLY A 33 10.28 -16.82 2.08
CA GLY A 33 9.68 -15.58 1.58
C GLY A 33 8.78 -15.78 0.37
N TRP A 34 9.11 -16.72 -0.52
CA TRP A 34 8.25 -17.01 -1.67
C TRP A 34 6.94 -17.65 -1.24
N THR A 35 6.99 -18.54 -0.26
CA THR A 35 5.79 -19.19 0.30
C THR A 35 4.91 -18.17 0.99
N MET A 36 5.51 -17.22 1.73
CA MET A 36 4.78 -16.14 2.38
C MET A 36 4.11 -15.19 1.38
N ALA A 37 4.84 -14.80 0.32
CA ALA A 37 4.29 -13.98 -0.75
C ALA A 37 3.11 -14.64 -1.46
N PHE A 38 3.23 -15.94 -1.72
CA PHE A 38 2.17 -16.74 -2.30
C PHE A 38 0.94 -16.79 -1.38
N LEU A 39 1.13 -17.12 -0.09
CA LEU A 39 0.03 -17.21 0.87
C LEU A 39 -0.70 -15.87 1.06
N VAL A 40 0.04 -14.78 1.24
CA VAL A 40 -0.56 -13.44 1.36
C VAL A 40 -1.36 -13.10 0.10
N SER A 41 -0.79 -13.32 -1.09
CA SER A 41 -1.48 -13.02 -2.35
C SER A 41 -2.78 -13.83 -2.51
N VAL A 42 -2.75 -15.12 -2.16
CA VAL A 42 -3.91 -16.02 -2.25
C VAL A 42 -5.00 -15.63 -1.24
N VAL A 43 -4.63 -15.24 -0.02
CA VAL A 43 -5.57 -14.84 1.04
C VAL A 43 -6.11 -13.43 0.82
N SER A 44 -5.29 -12.50 0.33
CA SER A 44 -5.71 -11.11 0.08
C SER A 44 -6.69 -10.99 -1.09
N LEU A 45 -6.56 -11.82 -2.12
CA LEU A 45 -7.45 -11.85 -3.29
C LEU A 45 -8.95 -11.91 -2.94
N PRO A 46 -9.46 -12.92 -2.19
CA PRO A 46 -10.87 -13.01 -1.84
C PRO A 46 -11.30 -11.87 -0.92
N VAL A 47 -10.45 -11.42 0.00
CA VAL A 47 -10.75 -10.28 0.89
C VAL A 47 -10.99 -9.03 0.04
N GLN A 48 -10.13 -8.77 -0.95
CA GLN A 48 -10.21 -7.60 -1.80
C GLN A 48 -11.44 -7.64 -2.71
N LEU A 49 -11.82 -8.81 -3.23
CA LEU A 49 -13.05 -9.01 -4.00
C LEU A 49 -14.31 -8.80 -3.15
N VAL A 50 -14.34 -9.32 -1.93
CA VAL A 50 -15.46 -9.12 -0.99
C VAL A 50 -15.56 -7.64 -0.62
N LEU A 51 -14.44 -6.99 -0.34
CA LEU A 51 -14.40 -5.58 0.05
C LEU A 51 -14.89 -4.67 -1.08
N GLN A 52 -14.46 -4.91 -2.33
CA GLN A 52 -15.00 -4.21 -3.51
C GLN A 52 -16.51 -4.39 -3.64
N LYS A 53 -17.00 -5.63 -3.50
CA LYS A 53 -18.43 -5.92 -3.57
C LYS A 53 -19.24 -5.21 -2.48
N VAL A 54 -18.70 -5.11 -1.26
CA VAL A 54 -19.37 -4.47 -0.12
C VAL A 54 -19.34 -2.95 -0.20
N LEU A 55 -18.21 -2.33 -0.62
CA LEU A 55 -18.09 -0.86 -0.68
C LEU A 55 -18.76 -0.25 -1.92
N GLU A 56 -18.60 -0.86 -3.09
CA GLU A 56 -19.14 -0.30 -4.34
C GLU A 56 -20.59 -0.74 -4.60
N GLY A 57 -21.09 -1.73 -3.85
CA GLY A 57 -22.48 -2.20 -3.92
C GLY A 57 -22.90 -2.77 -5.29
N GLY A 58 -21.94 -2.95 -6.21
CA GLY A 58 -22.18 -3.18 -7.63
C GLY A 58 -21.45 -4.40 -8.20
N ASP A 59 -21.82 -4.76 -9.42
CA ASP A 59 -21.33 -5.91 -10.17
C ASP A 59 -19.81 -5.83 -10.40
N VAL A 60 -19.05 -6.59 -9.61
CA VAL A 60 -17.58 -6.71 -9.68
C VAL A 60 -17.12 -7.03 -11.11
N ILE A 61 -17.93 -7.80 -11.84
CA ILE A 61 -17.67 -8.22 -13.22
C ILE A 61 -17.87 -7.04 -14.20
N GLY A 62 -18.83 -6.15 -13.93
CA GLY A 62 -19.07 -4.93 -14.68
C GLY A 62 -17.93 -3.92 -14.57
N GLY A 63 -17.40 -3.71 -13.35
CA GLY A 63 -16.21 -2.89 -13.12
C GLY A 63 -14.97 -3.44 -13.81
N PHE A 64 -14.80 -4.76 -13.80
CA PHE A 64 -13.70 -5.45 -14.49
C PHE A 64 -13.75 -5.26 -16.02
N ARG A 65 -14.97 -5.24 -16.59
CA ARG A 65 -15.20 -5.00 -18.02
C ARG A 65 -15.10 -3.53 -18.43
N ALA A 66 -15.40 -2.60 -17.51
CA ALA A 66 -15.36 -1.17 -17.80
C ALA A 66 -13.93 -0.62 -17.99
N SER A 67 -12.94 -1.15 -17.26
CA SER A 67 -11.54 -0.74 -17.41
C SER A 67 -10.54 -1.88 -17.18
N PRO A 68 -10.47 -2.86 -18.11
CA PRO A 68 -9.57 -4.01 -17.97
C PRO A 68 -8.09 -3.60 -17.99
N ARG A 69 -7.74 -2.54 -18.75
CA ARG A 69 -6.35 -2.04 -18.81
C ARG A 69 -5.91 -1.35 -17.52
N GLY A 70 -6.78 -0.55 -16.91
CA GLY A 70 -6.48 0.13 -15.64
C GLY A 70 -6.28 -0.87 -14.51
N LEU A 71 -7.20 -1.83 -14.40
CA LEU A 71 -7.12 -2.90 -13.38
C LEU A 71 -5.91 -3.81 -13.59
N ALA A 72 -5.61 -4.20 -14.83
CA ALA A 72 -4.42 -5.00 -15.12
C ALA A 72 -3.13 -4.25 -14.74
N THR A 73 -3.05 -2.95 -15.01
CA THR A 73 -1.87 -2.13 -14.67
C THR A 73 -1.69 -2.06 -13.14
N VAL A 74 -2.76 -1.78 -12.40
CA VAL A 74 -2.73 -1.74 -10.92
C VAL A 74 -2.40 -3.11 -10.33
N GLY A 75 -2.98 -4.18 -10.87
CA GLY A 75 -2.71 -5.55 -10.43
C GLY A 75 -1.26 -5.95 -10.63
N ILE A 76 -0.69 -5.67 -11.81
CA ILE A 76 0.73 -5.95 -12.11
C ILE A 76 1.64 -5.13 -11.19
N LEU A 77 1.41 -3.82 -11.06
CA LEU A 77 2.23 -2.97 -10.20
C LEU A 77 2.17 -3.41 -8.73
N SER A 78 0.98 -3.71 -8.22
CA SER A 78 0.78 -4.19 -6.85
C SER A 78 1.47 -5.54 -6.63
N GLY A 79 1.37 -6.47 -7.58
CA GLY A 79 2.02 -7.77 -7.52
C GLY A 79 3.55 -7.65 -7.49
N VAL A 80 4.12 -6.82 -8.37
CA VAL A 80 5.57 -6.54 -8.37
C VAL A 80 6.00 -5.89 -7.06
N SER A 81 5.23 -4.92 -6.55
CA SER A 81 5.49 -4.28 -5.26
C SER A 81 5.52 -5.28 -4.11
N GLN A 82 4.57 -6.21 -4.06
CA GLN A 82 4.48 -7.24 -3.02
C GLN A 82 5.69 -8.17 -3.04
N VAL A 83 6.10 -8.64 -4.23
CA VAL A 83 7.27 -9.52 -4.39
C VAL A 83 8.55 -8.78 -4.00
N CYS A 84 8.72 -7.52 -4.43
CA CYS A 84 9.85 -6.70 -4.03
C CYS A 84 9.90 -6.46 -2.52
N PHE A 85 8.76 -6.18 -1.88
CA PHE A 85 8.66 -5.94 -0.44
C PHE A 85 9.10 -7.17 0.37
N ILE A 86 8.58 -8.35 0.02
CA ILE A 86 8.92 -9.59 0.73
C ILE A 86 10.38 -9.98 0.49
N THR A 87 10.89 -9.78 -0.74
CA THR A 87 12.32 -9.97 -1.04
C THR A 87 13.20 -9.02 -0.23
N ALA A 88 12.77 -7.77 -0.01
CA ALA A 88 13.51 -6.80 0.80
C ALA A 88 13.55 -7.23 2.27
N ILE A 89 12.43 -7.65 2.86
CA ILE A 89 12.36 -8.13 4.25
C ILE A 89 13.22 -9.38 4.47
N THR A 90 13.25 -10.27 3.48
CA THR A 90 14.00 -11.53 3.60
C THR A 90 15.49 -11.39 3.32
N ARG A 91 15.91 -10.40 2.52
CA ARG A 91 17.32 -10.17 2.18
C ARG A 91 18.02 -9.07 2.97
N THR A 92 17.29 -8.19 3.66
CA THR A 92 17.86 -7.04 4.37
C THR A 92 17.30 -6.89 5.79
N ASP A 93 18.02 -6.14 6.62
CA ASP A 93 17.52 -5.77 7.95
C ASP A 93 16.23 -4.96 7.85
N VAL A 94 15.30 -5.19 8.80
CA VAL A 94 14.00 -4.51 8.86
C VAL A 94 14.17 -2.99 8.87
N ALA A 95 15.23 -2.48 9.49
CA ALA A 95 15.54 -1.05 9.48
C ALA A 95 15.66 -0.50 8.06
N ASN A 96 16.34 -1.21 7.15
CA ASN A 96 16.50 -0.77 5.76
C ASN A 96 15.18 -0.82 5.00
N VAL A 97 14.35 -1.83 5.24
CA VAL A 97 13.02 -1.92 4.63
C VAL A 97 12.13 -0.78 5.09
N VAL A 98 12.13 -0.47 6.39
CA VAL A 98 11.34 0.63 6.96
C VAL A 98 11.76 1.97 6.36
N VAL A 99 13.07 2.22 6.19
CA VAL A 99 13.58 3.43 5.53
C VAL A 99 13.10 3.51 4.06
N ILE A 100 13.15 2.40 3.32
CA ILE A 100 12.66 2.35 1.93
C ILE A 100 11.16 2.66 1.89
N VAL A 101 10.36 2.04 2.77
CA VAL A 101 8.91 2.27 2.84
C VAL A 101 8.61 3.72 3.23
N ALA A 102 9.37 4.30 4.15
CA ALA A 102 9.24 5.70 4.56
C ALA A 102 9.60 6.70 3.46
N ALA A 103 10.43 6.30 2.49
CA ALA A 103 10.72 7.10 1.30
C ALA A 103 9.61 7.03 0.24
N SER A 104 8.69 6.06 0.30
CA SER A 104 7.56 5.90 -0.63
C SER A 104 6.76 7.18 -0.91
N PRO A 105 6.34 8.01 0.08
CA PRO A 105 5.63 9.26 -0.18
C PRO A 105 6.43 10.26 -1.03
N ILE A 106 7.77 10.26 -0.95
CA ILE A 106 8.62 11.10 -1.80
C ILE A 106 8.46 10.66 -3.25
N ILE A 107 8.60 9.36 -3.51
CA ILE A 107 8.48 8.80 -4.86
C ILE A 107 7.05 9.00 -5.38
N ALA A 108 6.04 8.77 -4.56
CA ALA A 108 4.65 9.02 -4.91
C ALA A 108 4.40 10.48 -5.29
N ALA A 109 4.97 11.45 -4.56
CA ALA A 109 4.85 12.87 -4.88
C ALA A 109 5.55 13.25 -6.21
N VAL A 110 6.72 12.66 -6.49
CA VAL A 110 7.45 12.88 -7.74
C VAL A 110 6.69 12.26 -8.92
N VAL A 111 6.27 11.00 -8.80
CA VAL A 111 5.49 10.29 -9.83
C VAL A 111 4.15 11.00 -10.07
N GLY A 112 3.46 11.41 -9.00
CA GLY A 112 2.23 12.20 -9.07
C GLY A 112 2.40 13.48 -9.88
N ARG A 113 3.49 14.22 -9.61
CA ARG A 113 3.80 15.46 -10.35
C ARG A 113 4.13 15.22 -11.81
N VAL A 114 4.90 14.17 -12.11
CA VAL A 114 5.38 13.87 -13.48
C VAL A 114 4.26 13.27 -14.36
N PHE A 115 3.49 12.33 -13.83
CA PHE A 115 2.47 11.61 -14.60
C PHE A 115 1.09 12.25 -14.55
N PHE A 116 0.68 12.81 -13.40
CA PHE A 116 -0.67 13.37 -13.22
C PHE A 116 -0.69 14.91 -13.28
N GLY A 117 0.46 15.57 -13.35
CA GLY A 117 0.56 17.04 -13.49
C GLY A 117 0.11 17.81 -12.25
N GLU A 118 -0.07 17.14 -11.10
CA GLU A 118 -0.52 17.78 -9.87
C GLU A 118 0.52 18.79 -9.36
N ARG A 119 0.10 20.06 -9.18
CA ARG A 119 0.93 21.10 -8.58
C ARG A 119 1.02 20.88 -7.07
N THR A 120 1.98 20.06 -6.66
CA THR A 120 2.30 19.85 -5.24
C THR A 120 2.78 21.17 -4.61
N ASN A 121 2.01 21.66 -3.63
CA ASN A 121 2.30 22.90 -2.91
C ASN A 121 3.60 22.77 -2.09
N ARG A 122 4.32 23.89 -1.88
CA ARG A 122 5.59 23.93 -1.10
C ARG A 122 5.42 23.37 0.32
N ARG A 123 4.22 23.52 0.91
CA ARG A 123 3.88 22.95 2.23
C ARG A 123 3.94 21.42 2.26
N THR A 124 3.56 20.74 1.17
CA THR A 124 3.63 19.28 1.06
C THR A 124 5.07 18.78 1.03
N TRP A 125 5.96 19.50 0.34
CA TRP A 125 7.39 19.19 0.32
C TRP A 125 8.06 19.36 1.69
N ILE A 126 7.67 20.40 2.44
CA ILE A 126 8.16 20.59 3.82
C ILE A 126 7.67 19.45 4.73
N ALA A 127 6.40 19.06 4.63
CA ALA A 127 5.86 17.94 5.40
C ALA A 127 6.59 16.63 5.09
N ILE A 128 6.82 16.32 3.81
CA ILE A 128 7.61 15.16 3.38
C ILE A 128 9.02 15.21 3.97
N GLY A 129 9.70 16.37 3.90
CA GLY A 129 11.04 16.54 4.50
C GLY A 129 11.07 16.30 6.01
N ILE A 130 10.09 16.83 6.74
CA ILE A 130 9.96 16.60 8.20
C ILE A 130 9.71 15.12 8.50
N THR A 131 8.85 14.45 7.73
CA THR A 131 8.58 13.01 7.90
C THR A 131 9.84 12.18 7.66
N VAL A 132 10.62 12.49 6.62
CA VAL A 132 11.87 11.78 6.31
C VAL A 132 12.92 11.98 7.41
N CYS A 133 13.01 13.17 8.01
CA CYS A 133 13.91 13.40 9.13
C CYS A 133 13.47 12.70 10.43
N GLY A 134 12.19 12.34 10.55
CA GLY A 134 11.63 11.72 11.75
C GLY A 134 11.61 10.19 11.76
N VAL A 135 11.76 9.56 10.59
CA VAL A 135 11.93 8.09 10.44
C VAL A 135 13.41 7.74 10.53
#